data_AF-W1YI42-F1
#
_entry.id   AF-W1YI42-F1
#
_cell.length_a   1.000
_cell.length_b   1.000
_cell.length_c   1.000
_cell.angle_alpha   90.00
_cell.angle_beta   90.00
_cell.angle_gamma   90.00
#
_symmetry.space_group_name_H-M   'P 1'
#
loop_
_entity.id
_entity.type
_entity.pdbx_description
1 polymer ?
#
loop_
_entity_poly.entity_id
_entity_poly.type
_entity_poly.pdbx_seq_one_letter_code
_entity_poly.pdbx_strand_id
1 'polypeptide(L)'
;GYMEAAFARGDRRLSKVLVEAWKAGCKFDGWTEFFNYETWLKAFADCGLNPAYFARRTRDFDEPLPWDHLDCTVSKAFLKREWEQAV
;
A
#
# COMPACT_ATOMS: atom_id res chain seq x y z
N GLY A 1 6.47 0.02 8.77
CA GLY A 1 7.63 0.41 7.93
C GLY A 1 7.19 0.85 6.54
N TYR A 2 8.15 1.07 5.65
CA TYR A 2 7.92 1.64 4.31
C TYR A 2 7.12 0.71 3.38
N MET A 3 7.39 -0.60 3.44
CA MET A 3 6.66 -1.59 2.64
C MET A 3 5.24 -1.78 3.16
N GLU A 4 5.02 -1.81 4.47
CA GLU A 4 3.66 -1.87 5.01
C GLU A 4 2.85 -0.64 4.62
N ALA A 5 3.47 0.56 4.63
CA ALA A 5 2.80 1.77 4.16
C ALA A 5 2.43 1.70 2.67
N ALA A 6 3.30 1.13 1.82
CA ALA A 6 3.01 0.94 0.41
C ALA A 6 1.85 -0.05 0.19
N PHE A 7 1.86 -1.21 0.86
CA PHE A 7 0.83 -2.24 0.70
C PHE A 7 -0.50 -1.89 1.35
N ALA A 8 -0.49 -1.26 2.54
CA ALA A 8 -1.71 -0.83 3.22
C ALA A 8 -2.45 0.27 2.46
N ARG A 9 -1.74 1.10 1.69
CA ARG A 9 -2.29 2.23 0.92
C ARG A 9 -2.36 1.96 -0.58
N GLY A 10 -2.00 0.74 -0.99
CA GLY A 10 -1.84 0.30 -2.36
C GLY A 10 -3.14 -0.04 -3.06
N ASP A 11 -3.07 -0.21 -4.37
CA ASP A 11 -4.17 -0.72 -5.19
C ASP A 11 -3.79 -2.00 -5.93
N ARG A 12 -4.68 -2.48 -6.79
CA ARG A 12 -4.54 -3.73 -7.57
C ARG A 12 -3.22 -3.80 -8.35
N ARG A 13 -2.56 -2.69 -8.67
CA ARG A 13 -1.24 -2.69 -9.34
C ARG A 13 -0.17 -3.39 -8.51
N LEU A 14 -0.26 -3.36 -7.18
CA LEU A 14 0.70 -4.01 -6.29
C LEU A 14 0.63 -5.54 -6.32
N SER A 15 -0.43 -6.12 -6.89
CA SER A 15 -0.54 -7.58 -7.03
C SER A 15 0.62 -8.17 -7.84
N LYS A 16 1.07 -7.47 -8.89
CA LYS A 16 2.22 -7.88 -9.70
C LYS A 16 3.52 -7.84 -8.89
N VAL A 17 3.72 -6.78 -8.10
CA VAL A 17 4.90 -6.64 -7.24
C VAL A 17 4.97 -7.77 -6.23
N LEU A 18 3.84 -8.13 -5.61
CA LEU A 18 3.78 -9.23 -4.66
C LEU A 18 4.19 -10.57 -5.29
N VAL A 19 3.72 -10.84 -6.51
CA VAL A 19 4.07 -12.06 -7.26
C VAL A 19 5.56 -12.05 -7.64
N GLU A 20 6.10 -10.94 -8.12
CA GLU A 20 7.51 -10.85 -8.50
C GLU A 20 8.46 -10.95 -7.29
N ALA A 21 8.11 -10.31 -6.17
CA ALA A 21 8.87 -10.45 -4.92
C ALA A 21 8.88 -11.91 -4.44
N TRP A 22 7.72 -12.59 -4.46
CA TRP A 22 7.62 -14.00 -4.09
C TRP A 22 8.48 -14.90 -5.00
N LYS A 23 8.44 -14.69 -6.32
CA LYS A 23 9.31 -15.41 -7.27
C LYS A 23 10.80 -15.17 -7.00
N ALA A 24 11.15 -13.97 -6.53
CA ALA A 24 12.51 -13.60 -6.15
C ALA A 24 12.91 -14.11 -4.75
N GLY A 25 12.04 -14.87 -4.08
CA GLY A 25 12.35 -15.55 -2.82
C GLY A 25 11.89 -14.82 -1.56
N CYS A 26 11.20 -13.67 -1.68
CA CYS A 26 10.59 -12.99 -0.54
C CYS A 26 9.54 -13.89 0.12
N LYS A 27 9.76 -14.21 1.39
CA LYS A 27 8.88 -15.04 2.22
C LYS A 27 9.18 -14.77 3.69
N PHE A 28 8.15 -14.78 4.52
CA PHE A 28 8.28 -14.51 5.96
C PHE A 28 8.94 -13.16 6.30
N ASP A 29 8.84 -12.20 5.39
CA ASP A 29 9.36 -10.82 5.50
C ASP A 29 8.66 -9.96 6.58
N GLY A 30 7.73 -10.53 7.35
CA GLY A 30 7.15 -9.91 8.54
C GLY A 30 8.06 -9.99 9.77
N TRP A 31 9.11 -10.82 9.73
CA TRP A 31 10.15 -10.86 10.75
C TRP A 31 11.38 -10.11 10.23
N THR A 32 11.86 -9.12 10.99
CA THR A 32 12.94 -8.22 10.58
C THR A 32 14.21 -8.95 10.12
N GLU A 33 14.51 -10.10 10.72
CA GLU A 33 15.71 -10.91 10.42
C GLU A 33 15.70 -11.53 9.02
N PHE A 34 14.52 -11.71 8.41
CA PHE A 34 14.36 -12.26 7.07
C PHE A 34 14.00 -11.19 6.03
N PHE A 35 13.74 -9.96 6.47
CA PHE A 35 13.28 -8.88 5.61
C PHE A 35 14.33 -8.47 4.58
N ASN A 36 14.09 -8.79 3.31
CA ASN A 36 14.97 -8.37 2.21
C ASN A 36 14.43 -7.14 1.48
N TYR A 37 14.81 -5.96 1.96
CA TYR A 37 14.38 -4.68 1.42
C TYR A 37 14.75 -4.48 -0.07
N GLU A 38 15.95 -4.88 -0.47
CA GLU A 38 16.45 -4.67 -1.84
C GLU A 38 15.67 -5.51 -2.86
N THR A 39 15.31 -6.74 -2.51
CA THR A 39 14.48 -7.59 -3.37
C THR A 39 13.09 -6.98 -3.59
N TRP A 40 12.50 -6.38 -2.55
CA TRP A 40 11.23 -5.65 -2.70
C TRP A 40 11.37 -4.44 -3.62
N LEU A 41 12.40 -3.59 -3.41
CA LEU A 41 12.64 -2.45 -4.30
C LEU A 41 12.83 -2.88 -5.75
N LYS A 42 13.56 -3.97 -5.99
CA LYS A 42 13.72 -4.55 -7.32
C LYS A 42 12.38 -5.01 -7.90
N ALA A 43 11.55 -5.74 -7.16
CA ALA A 43 10.24 -6.19 -7.62
C ALA A 43 9.32 -5.01 -8.00
N PHE A 44 9.39 -3.90 -7.25
CA PHE A 44 8.73 -2.65 -7.60
C PHE A 44 9.24 -2.09 -8.94
N ALA A 45 10.56 -2.00 -9.09
CA ALA A 45 11.22 -1.52 -10.31
C ALA A 45 10.88 -2.38 -11.55
N ASP A 46 10.93 -3.70 -11.41
CA ASP A 46 10.59 -4.68 -12.46
C ASP A 46 9.12 -4.56 -12.90
N CYS A 47 8.24 -4.12 -11.99
CA CYS A 47 6.83 -3.81 -12.30
C CYS A 47 6.59 -2.38 -12.82
N GLY A 48 7.63 -1.54 -12.92
CA GLY A 48 7.52 -0.13 -13.31
C GLY A 48 6.77 0.72 -12.28
N LEU A 49 6.81 0.35 -11.00
CA LEU A 49 6.08 1.02 -9.92
C LEU A 49 7.05 1.62 -8.91
N ASN A 50 6.71 2.79 -8.39
CA ASN A 50 7.46 3.44 -7.32
C ASN A 50 6.74 3.23 -5.98
N PRO A 51 7.35 2.58 -4.97
CA PRO A 51 6.71 2.40 -3.66
C PRO A 51 6.36 3.73 -2.97
N ALA A 52 7.09 4.81 -3.25
CA ALA A 52 6.83 6.13 -2.67
C ALA A 52 5.48 6.71 -3.09
N TYR A 53 5.03 6.41 -4.31
CA TYR A 53 3.73 6.81 -4.82
C TYR A 53 2.58 6.28 -3.92
N PHE A 54 2.73 5.07 -3.39
CA PHE A 54 1.72 4.45 -2.52
C PHE A 54 1.93 4.86 -1.06
N ALA A 55 3.18 4.83 -0.58
CA ALA A 55 3.49 5.01 0.84
C ALA A 55 3.40 6.46 1.32
N ARG A 56 3.69 7.46 0.48
CA ARG A 56 3.91 8.86 0.93
C ARG A 56 3.02 9.90 0.29
N ARG A 57 2.33 9.58 -0.81
CA ARG A 57 1.45 10.53 -1.50
C ARG A 57 0.35 11.04 -0.58
N THR A 58 0.12 12.35 -0.58
CA THR A 58 -1.10 12.94 0.01
C THR A 58 -2.30 12.56 -0.83
N ARG A 59 -3.37 12.10 -0.17
CA ARG A 59 -4.60 11.71 -0.84
C ARG A 59 -5.67 12.76 -0.62
N ASP A 60 -6.42 13.05 -1.67
CA ASP A 60 -7.58 13.93 -1.59
C ASP A 60 -8.79 13.14 -1.06
N PHE A 61 -9.71 13.79 -0.37
CA PHE A 61 -10.93 13.12 0.09
C PHE A 61 -11.87 12.76 -1.04
N ASP A 62 -11.82 13.50 -2.14
CA ASP A 62 -12.72 13.37 -3.26
C ASP A 62 -12.12 12.48 -4.38
N GLU A 63 -10.87 12.05 -4.25
CA GLU A 63 -10.28 11.05 -5.15
C GLU A 63 -10.81 9.63 -4.86
N PRO A 64 -10.84 8.74 -5.87
CA PRO A 64 -11.13 7.34 -5.66
C PRO A 64 -10.00 6.66 -4.87
N LEU A 65 -10.35 6.04 -3.74
CA LEU A 65 -9.42 5.29 -2.90
C LEU A 65 -9.43 3.81 -3.29
N PRO A 66 -8.29 3.10 -3.18
CA PRO A 66 -8.21 1.68 -3.52
C PRO A 66 -9.20 0.80 -2.74
N TRP A 67 -9.60 1.22 -1.55
CA TRP A 67 -10.52 0.53 -0.66
C TRP A 67 -11.96 1.07 -0.71
N ASP A 68 -12.28 2.02 -1.59
CA ASP A 68 -13.66 2.57 -1.71
C ASP A 68 -14.69 1.50 -2.15
N HIS A 69 -14.22 0.35 -2.65
CA HIS A 69 -15.08 -0.79 -3.01
C HIS A 69 -15.42 -1.70 -1.82
N LEU A 70 -14.87 -1.44 -0.64
CA LEU A 70 -15.17 -2.19 0.58
C LEU A 70 -16.36 -1.54 1.28
N ASP A 71 -17.36 -2.35 1.63
CA ASP A 71 -18.45 -1.93 2.50
C ASP A 71 -18.11 -2.32 3.94
N CYS A 72 -17.96 -1.33 4.81
CA CYS A 72 -17.74 -1.51 6.24
C CYS A 72 -18.86 -0.88 7.09
N THR A 73 -20.05 -0.67 6.50
CA THR A 73 -21.23 -0.01 7.09
C THR A 73 -21.04 1.44 7.56
N VAL A 74 -19.83 1.99 7.38
CA VAL A 74 -19.49 3.39 7.66
C VAL A 74 -19.28 4.14 6.35
N SER A 75 -19.95 5.27 6.18
CA SER A 75 -19.84 6.06 4.95
C SER A 75 -18.54 6.86 4.89
N LYS A 76 -18.01 7.05 3.67
CA LYS A 76 -16.85 7.92 3.41
C LYS A 76 -17.08 9.36 3.90
N ALA A 77 -18.31 9.86 3.77
CA ALA A 77 -18.70 11.19 4.27
C ALA A 77 -18.61 11.28 5.80
N PHE A 78 -19.03 10.23 6.52
CA PHE A 78 -18.86 10.17 7.97
C PHE A 78 -17.37 10.20 8.33
N LEU A 79 -16.54 9.34 7.72
CA LEU A 79 -15.10 9.29 8.00
C LEU A 79 -14.38 10.62 7.72
N LYS A 80 -14.76 11.33 6.65
CA LYS A 80 -14.24 12.67 6.32
C LYS A 80 -14.56 13.67 7.45
N ARG A 81 -15.81 13.71 7.90
CA ARG A 81 -16.25 14.60 8.99
C ARG A 81 -15.52 14.31 10.30
N GLU A 82 -15.35 13.03 10.67
CA GLU A 82 -14.62 12.66 11.89
C GLU A 82 -13.14 13.05 11.82
N TRP A 83 -12.52 12.95 10.64
CA TRP A 83 -11.14 13.42 10.44
C TRP A 83 -11.02 14.93 10.61
N GLU A 84 -11.95 15.72 10.07
CA GLU A 84 -11.97 17.19 10.20
C GLU A 84 -12.13 17.66 11.66
N GLN A 85 -12.79 16.86 12.51
CA GLN A 85 -12.96 17.16 13.94
C GLN A 85 -11.76 16.75 14.80
N ALA A 86 -10.92 15.86 14.32
CA ALA A 86 -9.76 15.33 15.05
C ALA A 86 -8.51 16.21 14.92
N VAL A 87 -8.54 17.21 14.04
CA VAL A 87 -7.48 18.20 13.80
C VAL A 87 -7.77 19.47 14.61
#